data_AF-A0A4V1UJ97-F1
#
_entry.id   AF-A0A4V1UJ97-F1
#
_cell.length_a   1.000
_cell.length_b   1.000
_cell.length_c   1.000
_cell.angle_alpha   90.00
_cell.angle_beta   90.00
_cell.angle_gamma   90.00
#
_symmetry.space_group_name_H-M   'P 1'
#
loop_
_entity.id
_entity.type
_entity.pdbx_description
1 polymer ?
#
loop_
_entity_poly.entity_id
_entity_poly.type
_entity_poly.pdbx_seq_one_letter_code
_entity_poly.pdbx_strand_id
1 'polypeptide(L)'
;MPDGGLNLTLSDDETSRLLEQAEAAGVSPEALASELLARLLDDPTASTRPATTAADYEGPFTELEDALAEFDAELDRRRAARGA
;
A
#
# COMPACT_ATOMS: atom_id res chain seq x y z
N MET A 1 23.05 -0.17 -26.88
CA MET A 1 22.82 0.50 -25.59
C MET A 1 23.52 -0.35 -24.55
N PRO A 2 24.24 0.19 -23.56
CA PRO A 2 24.77 -0.65 -22.49
C PRO A 2 23.59 -1.28 -21.74
N ASP A 3 23.65 -2.59 -21.53
CA ASP A 3 22.68 -3.36 -20.73
C ASP A 3 22.93 -3.06 -19.23
N GLY A 4 22.81 -1.78 -18.86
CA GLY A 4 23.23 -1.27 -17.57
C GLY A 4 22.55 -2.02 -16.43
N GLY A 5 23.35 -2.74 -15.64
CA GLY A 5 22.92 -3.34 -14.39
C GLY A 5 23.06 -2.34 -13.24
N LEU A 6 22.08 -2.31 -12.35
CA LEU A 6 22.11 -1.51 -11.13
C LEU A 6 22.13 -2.47 -9.93
N ASN A 7 23.13 -2.31 -9.06
CA ASN A 7 23.22 -3.08 -7.82
C ASN A 7 22.60 -2.27 -6.68
N LEU A 8 21.59 -2.84 -6.03
CA LEU A 8 20.96 -2.26 -4.84
C LEU A 8 21.55 -2.92 -3.60
N THR A 9 21.88 -2.11 -2.60
CA THR A 9 22.22 -2.59 -1.26
C THR A 9 21.05 -2.28 -0.35
N LEU A 10 20.41 -3.32 0.15
CA LEU A 10 19.25 -3.25 1.04
C LEU A 10 19.63 -3.80 2.41
N SER A 11 18.95 -3.36 3.45
CA SER A 11 19.02 -4.03 4.75
C SER A 11 18.37 -5.42 4.68
N ASP A 12 18.66 -6.27 5.68
CA ASP A 12 18.05 -7.60 5.78
C ASP A 12 16.51 -7.50 5.83
N ASP A 13 15.97 -6.57 6.62
CA ASP A 13 14.53 -6.33 6.75
C ASP A 13 13.87 -5.94 5.42
N GLU A 14 14.49 -5.02 4.66
CA GLU A 14 14.00 -4.61 3.34
C GLU A 14 14.07 -5.75 2.32
N THR A 15 15.15 -6.54 2.38
CA THR A 15 15.32 -7.72 1.52
C THR A 15 14.25 -8.76 1.80
N SER A 16 13.98 -9.06 3.07
CA SER A 16 12.91 -9.99 3.47
C SER A 16 11.55 -9.52 2.97
N ARG A 17 11.22 -8.23 3.14
CA ARG A 17 9.94 -7.67 2.66
C ARG A 17 9.80 -7.75 1.15
N LEU A 18 10.87 -7.48 0.40
CA LEU A 18 10.87 -7.59 -1.06
C LEU A 18 10.63 -9.04 -1.50
N LEU A 19 11.28 -10.01 -0.85
CA LEU A 19 11.12 -11.44 -1.13
C LEU A 19 9.67 -11.90 -0.87
N GLU A 20 9.12 -11.56 0.29
CA GLU A 20 7.74 -11.92 0.66
C GLU A 20 6.72 -11.34 -0.33
N GLN A 21 6.90 -10.07 -0.74
CA GLN A 21 6.01 -9.44 -1.70
C GLN A 21 6.14 -10.03 -3.11
N ALA A 22 7.36 -10.35 -3.55
CA ALA A 22 7.59 -10.97 -4.84
C ALA A 22 6.97 -12.38 -4.89
N GLU A 23 7.10 -13.16 -3.82
CA GLU A 23 6.46 -14.47 -3.68
C GLU A 23 4.93 -14.34 -3.72
N ALA A 24 4.35 -13.42 -2.96
CA ALA A 24 2.91 -13.18 -2.96
C ALA A 24 2.37 -12.76 -4.33
N ALA A 25 3.16 -12.02 -5.12
CA ALA A 25 2.84 -11.61 -6.48
C ALA A 25 3.19 -12.66 -7.56
N GLY A 26 3.89 -13.74 -7.20
CA GLY A 26 4.30 -14.80 -8.13
C GLY A 26 5.36 -14.36 -9.15
N VAL A 27 6.18 -13.36 -8.81
CA VAL A 27 7.24 -12.82 -9.68
C VAL A 27 8.61 -12.95 -9.01
N SER A 28 9.70 -12.70 -9.77
CA SER A 28 11.03 -12.66 -9.15
C SER A 28 11.24 -11.35 -8.37
N PRO A 29 12.10 -11.36 -7.34
CA PRO A 29 12.44 -10.16 -6.59
C PRO A 29 13.01 -9.03 -7.47
N GLU A 30 13.79 -9.38 -8.49
CA GLU A 30 14.36 -8.42 -9.44
C GLU A 30 13.28 -7.81 -10.34
N ALA A 31 12.29 -8.59 -10.77
CA ALA A 31 11.17 -8.11 -11.57
C ALA A 31 10.33 -7.12 -10.75
N LEU A 32 9.99 -7.48 -9.51
CA LEU A 32 9.26 -6.59 -8.60
C LEU A 32 10.06 -5.31 -8.30
N ALA A 33 11.34 -5.43 -7.98
CA ALA A 33 12.19 -4.27 -7.71
C ALA A 33 12.30 -3.33 -8.93
N SER A 34 12.37 -3.89 -10.14
CA SER A 34 12.41 -3.11 -11.38
C SER A 34 11.09 -2.36 -11.62
N GLU A 35 9.95 -3.00 -11.37
CA GLU A 35 8.63 -2.37 -11.48
C GLU A 35 8.45 -1.24 -10.48
N LEU A 36 8.81 -1.47 -9.21
CA LEU A 36 8.75 -0.45 -8.16
C LEU A 36 9.67 0.73 -8.46
N LEU A 37 10.89 0.46 -8.95
CA LEU A 37 11.82 1.50 -9.36
C LEU A 37 11.30 2.29 -10.56
N ALA A 38 10.74 1.62 -11.58
CA ALA A 38 10.12 2.29 -12.73
C ALA A 38 8.99 3.22 -12.29
N ARG A 39 8.12 2.75 -11.38
CA ARG A 39 7.02 3.56 -10.83
C ARG A 39 7.54 4.78 -10.06
N LEU A 40 8.62 4.63 -9.29
CA LEU A 40 9.24 5.75 -8.57
C LEU A 40 9.91 6.76 -9.52
N LEU A 41 10.47 6.30 -10.64
CA LEU A 41 11.07 7.19 -11.65
C LEU A 41 10.00 7.96 -12.43
N ASP A 42 8.86 7.34 -12.72
CA ASP A 42 7.73 7.96 -13.42
C ASP A 42 6.96 8.94 -12.52
N ASP A 43 6.78 8.61 -11.23
CA ASP A 43 6.22 9.52 -10.23
C ASP A 43 7.04 9.50 -8.92
N PRO A 44 8.08 10.36 -8.83
CA PRO A 44 8.92 10.44 -7.63
C PRO A 44 8.17 11.00 -6.42
N THR A 45 6.97 11.56 -6.62
CA THR A 45 6.14 12.12 -5.55
C THR A 45 5.05 11.18 -5.06
N ALA A 46 4.77 10.08 -5.76
CA ALA A 46 3.74 9.10 -5.38
C ALA A 46 3.93 8.54 -3.96
N SER A 47 5.18 8.38 -3.49
CA SER A 47 5.44 7.93 -2.11
C SER A 47 5.29 9.03 -1.05
N THR A 48 5.18 10.30 -1.44
CA THR A 48 5.10 11.45 -0.51
C THR A 48 3.78 12.22 -0.60
N ARG A 49 2.95 11.95 -1.62
CA ARG A 49 1.67 12.63 -1.77
C ARG A 49 0.62 11.90 -0.91
N PRO A 50 0.00 12.57 0.08
CA PRO A 50 -1.14 11.99 0.78
C PRO A 50 -2.26 11.73 -0.22
N ALA A 51 -2.88 10.55 -0.14
CA ALA A 51 -4.10 10.22 -0.88
C ALA A 51 -5.16 11.26 -0.54
N THR A 52 -5.39 12.19 -1.46
CA THR A 52 -6.23 13.39 -1.25
C THR A 52 -7.29 13.51 -2.33
N THR A 53 -7.25 12.65 -3.34
CA THR A 53 -8.17 12.64 -4.47
C THR A 53 -8.87 11.30 -4.59
N ALA A 54 -10.06 11.28 -5.22
CA ALA A 54 -10.80 10.05 -5.46
C ALA A 54 -10.05 9.05 -6.36
N ALA A 55 -9.09 9.52 -7.16
CA ALA A 55 -8.25 8.67 -7.99
C ALA A 55 -7.19 7.88 -7.18
N ASP A 56 -6.93 8.29 -5.94
CA ASP A 56 -5.97 7.64 -5.03
C ASP A 56 -6.61 6.45 -4.25
N TYR A 57 -7.92 6.23 -4.41
CA TYR A 57 -8.68 5.20 -3.68
C TYR A 57 -8.99 4.00 -4.58
N GLU A 58 -8.42 2.84 -4.25
CA GLU A 58 -8.58 1.59 -5.00
C GLU A 58 -9.68 0.66 -4.42
N GLY A 59 -10.42 1.10 -3.39
CA GLY A 59 -11.45 0.31 -2.72
C GLY A 59 -12.86 0.48 -3.28
N PRO A 60 -13.85 -0.31 -2.82
CA PRO A 60 -15.25 -0.08 -3.15
C PRO A 60 -15.71 1.25 -2.53
N PHE A 61 -16.33 2.11 -3.34
CA PHE A 61 -17.02 3.28 -2.81
C PHE A 61 -18.23 2.81 -1.99
N THR A 62 -18.35 3.35 -0.78
CA THR A 62 -19.55 3.21 0.05
C THR A 62 -20.23 4.57 0.13
N GLU A 63 -21.56 4.57 0.23
CA GLU A 63 -22.30 5.81 0.45
C GLU A 63 -21.98 6.37 1.84
N LEU A 64 -21.96 7.69 1.96
CA LEU A 64 -21.58 8.36 3.20
C LEU A 64 -22.50 7.96 4.35
N GLU A 65 -23.79 7.82 4.07
CA GLU A 65 -24.82 7.43 5.01
C GLU A 65 -24.55 6.04 5.61
N ASP A 66 -24.12 5.09 4.78
CA ASP A 66 -23.79 3.73 5.21
C ASP A 66 -22.53 3.72 6.09
N ALA A 67 -21.49 4.47 5.70
CA ALA A 67 -20.28 4.62 6.49
C ALA A 67 -20.54 5.25 7.87
N LEU A 68 -21.40 6.26 7.93
CA LEU A 68 -21.77 6.92 9.19
C LEU A 68 -22.60 5.99 10.08
N ALA A 69 -23.53 5.23 9.50
CA ALA A 69 -24.33 4.26 10.24
C ALA A 69 -23.47 3.13 10.86
N GLU A 70 -22.50 2.61 10.11
CA GLU A 70 -21.56 1.60 10.62
C GLU A 70 -20.68 2.17 11.75
N PHE A 71 -20.20 3.40 11.60
CA PHE A 71 -19.40 4.06 12.61
C PHE A 71 -20.17 4.30 13.91
N ASP A 72 -21.42 4.77 13.82
CA ASP A 72 -22.29 4.97 14.98
C ASP A 72 -22.58 3.64 15.70
N ALA A 73 -22.87 2.58 14.94
CA ALA A 73 -23.08 1.24 15.50
C ALA A 73 -21.83 0.68 16.22
N GLU A 74 -20.63 0.98 15.72
CA GLU A 74 -19.37 0.62 16.39
C GLU A 74 -19.15 1.44 17.67
N LEU A 75 -19.46 2.75 17.66
CA LEU A 75 -19.37 3.59 18.85
C LEU A 75 -20.28 3.08 19.97
N ASP A 76 -21.52 2.72 19.64
CA ASP A 76 -22.46 2.23 20.64
C ASP A 76 -22.07 0.86 21.20
N ARG A 77 -21.56 -0.05 20.35
CA ARG A 77 -20.97 -1.32 20.83
C ARG A 77 -19.83 -1.09 21.83
N ARG A 78 -18.93 -0.14 21.53
CA ARG A 78 -17.80 0.18 22.43
C ARG A 78 -18.24 0.85 23.73
N ARG A 79 -19.27 1.70 23.67
CA ARG A 79 -19.85 2.31 24.88
C ARG A 79 -20.52 1.26 25.77
N ALA A 80 -21.31 0.36 25.18
CA ALA A 80 -21.94 -0.73 25.91
C ALA A 80 -20.90 -1.65 26.56
N ALA A 81 -19.82 -2.00 25.85
CA ALA A 81 -18.73 -2.81 26.38
C ALA A 81 -17.91 -2.13 27.50
N ARG A 82 -17.96 -0.79 27.63
CA ARG A 82 -17.32 -0.05 28.73
C ARG A 82 -18.22 0.16 29.94
N GLY A 83 -19.54 0.01 29.77
CA GLY A 83 -20.54 0.17 30.83
C GLY A 83 -21.01 -1.13 31.49
N ALA A 84 -20.53 -2.28 31.01
CA ALA A 84 -20.75 -3.63 31.56
C ALA A 84 -19.52 -4.13 32.32
#